data_AF-A0A534NET0-F1
#
_entry.id   AF-A0A534NET0-F1
#
_cell.length_a   1.000
_cell.length_b   1.000
_cell.length_c   1.000
_cell.angle_alpha   90.00
_cell.angle_beta   90.00
_cell.angle_gamma   90.00
#
_symmetry.space_group_name_H-M   'P 1'
#
loop_
_entity.id
_entity.type
_entity.pdbx_description
1 polymer ?
#
loop_
_entity_poly.entity_id
_entity_poly.type
_entity_poly.pdbx_seq_one_letter_code
_entity_poly.pdbx_strand_id
1 'polypeptide(L)'
;MDWTAILKSTITLFAIVNPIGSIPLFLQLTSSMTPQERRRAFRTGILSASAILFVFILAGDKILTEFFQIRLTDLMAAGGLLLLIIAMDHLVFGALVRGVLTGEEQDADHIGAVPIACPILA
;
A
#
# COMPACT_ATOMS: atom_id res chain seq x y z
N MET A 1 30.51 -13.09 -12.93
CA MET A 1 29.14 -12.99 -12.41
C MET A 1 29.10 -11.83 -11.44
N ASP A 2 28.34 -10.78 -11.75
CA ASP A 2 28.23 -9.61 -10.88
C ASP A 2 27.30 -9.94 -9.71
N TRP A 3 27.85 -10.56 -8.67
CA TRP A 3 27.12 -10.93 -7.45
C TRP A 3 26.40 -9.74 -6.80
N THR A 4 26.96 -8.54 -6.95
CA THR A 4 26.36 -7.29 -6.48
C THR A 4 25.09 -6.92 -7.26
N ALA A 5 25.05 -7.17 -8.57
CA ALA A 5 23.88 -6.91 -9.40
C ALA A 5 22.73 -7.87 -9.06
N ILE A 6 23.04 -9.16 -8.89
CA ILE A 6 22.06 -10.18 -8.47
C ILE A 6 21.49 -9.83 -7.09
N LEU A 7 22.34 -9.46 -6.14
CA LEU A 7 21.91 -9.10 -4.79
C LEU A 7 21.01 -7.86 -4.80
N LYS A 8 21.39 -6.80 -5.53
CA LYS A 8 20.58 -5.58 -5.67
C LYS A 8 19.20 -5.90 -6.27
N SER A 9 19.16 -6.59 -7.41
CA SER A 9 17.90 -6.95 -8.07
C SER A 9 16.99 -7.80 -7.18
N THR A 10 17.57 -8.73 -6.41
CA THR A 10 16.81 -9.58 -5.48
C THR A 10 16.22 -8.75 -4.34
N ILE A 11 17.01 -7.87 -3.73
CA ILE A 11 16.54 -6.99 -2.65
C ILE A 11 15.45 -6.04 -3.17
N THR A 12 15.65 -5.44 -4.34
CA THR A 12 14.67 -4.55 -4.98
C THR A 12 13.36 -5.28 -5.27
N LEU A 13 13.42 -6.49 -5.84
CA LEU A 13 12.23 -7.29 -6.11
C LEU A 13 11.49 -7.66 -4.80
N PHE A 14 12.24 -8.06 -3.77
CA PHE A 14 11.66 -8.38 -2.46
C PHE A 14 10.95 -7.18 -1.84
N ALA A 15 11.55 -5.99 -1.92
CA ALA A 15 10.95 -4.75 -1.44
C ALA A 15 9.69 -4.38 -2.22
N ILE A 16 9.69 -4.52 -3.55
CA ILE A 16 8.54 -4.22 -4.41
C ILE A 16 7.36 -5.18 -4.14
N VAL A 17 7.62 -6.48 -4.00
CA VAL A 17 6.58 -7.49 -3.75
C VAL A 17 6.03 -7.38 -2.32
N ASN A 18 6.82 -6.90 -1.37
CA ASN A 18 6.47 -6.77 0.04
C ASN A 18 5.74 -8.02 0.61
N PRO A 19 6.40 -9.19 0.61
CA PRO A 19 5.77 -10.42 1.09
C PRO A 19 5.42 -10.34 2.58
N ILE A 20 6.23 -9.62 3.38
CA ILE A 20 6.04 -9.47 4.83
C ILE A 20 4.74 -8.74 5.13
N GLY A 21 4.45 -7.63 4.44
CA GLY A 21 3.19 -6.91 4.63
C GLY A 21 1.98 -7.64 4.04
N SER A 22 2.17 -8.39 2.96
CA SER A 22 1.08 -9.06 2.25
C SER A 22 0.50 -10.27 2.99
N ILE A 23 1.33 -11.03 3.72
CA ILE A 23 0.89 -12.21 4.49
C ILE A 23 -0.17 -11.88 5.55
N PRO A 24 0.07 -10.98 6.54
CA PRO A 24 -0.90 -10.67 7.58
C PRO A 24 -2.15 -9.98 7.00
N LEU A 25 -2.01 -9.20 5.93
CA LEU A 25 -3.14 -8.59 5.25
C LEU A 25 -4.03 -9.66 4.59
N PHE A 26 -3.44 -10.63 3.91
CA PHE A 26 -4.17 -11.74 3.31
C PHE A 26 -4.85 -12.61 4.38
N LEU A 27 -4.18 -12.91 5.50
CA LEU A 27 -4.76 -13.68 6.60
C LEU A 27 -5.95 -12.95 7.24
N GLN A 28 -5.87 -11.63 7.43
CA GLN A 28 -6.98 -10.83 7.94
C GLN A 28 -8.18 -10.86 6.97
N LEU A 29 -7.94 -10.62 5.68
CA LEU A 29 -8.99 -10.60 4.65
C LEU A 29 -9.64 -11.96 4.41
N THR A 30 -8.96 -13.06 4.74
CA THR A 30 -9.46 -14.43 4.53
C THR A 30 -9.83 -15.15 5.83
N SER A 31 -9.83 -14.43 6.97
CA SER A 31 -10.07 -15.00 8.31
C SER A 31 -11.47 -15.62 8.47
N SER A 32 -12.47 -15.10 7.78
CA SER A 32 -13.86 -15.58 7.79
C SER A 32 -14.19 -16.57 6.65
N MET A 33 -13.23 -16.88 5.77
CA MET A 33 -13.47 -17.72 4.59
C MET A 33 -13.26 -19.20 4.86
N THR A 34 -14.03 -20.05 4.18
CA THR A 34 -13.76 -21.49 4.16
C THR A 34 -12.43 -21.80 3.46
N PRO A 35 -11.80 -22.97 3.71
CA PRO A 35 -10.54 -23.35 3.05
C PRO A 35 -10.62 -23.36 1.51
N GLN A 36 -11.80 -23.67 0.96
CA GLN A 36 -12.04 -23.72 -0.48
C GLN A 36 -12.12 -22.31 -1.08
N GLU A 37 -12.86 -21.40 -0.44
CA GLU A 37 -12.95 -19.99 -0.84
C GLU A 37 -11.59 -19.30 -0.75
N ARG A 38 -10.84 -19.54 0.34
CA ARG A 38 -9.49 -18.99 0.51
C ARG A 38 -8.56 -19.40 -0.62
N ARG A 39 -8.62 -20.65 -1.08
CA ARG A 39 -7.79 -21.13 -2.19
C ARG A 39 -8.21 -20.56 -3.54
N ARG A 40 -9.50 -20.31 -3.73
CA ARG A 40 -10.01 -19.59 -4.90
C ARG A 40 -9.55 -18.14 -4.91
N ALA A 41 -9.68 -17.43 -3.79
CA ALA A 41 -9.20 -16.07 -3.62
C ALA A 41 -7.70 -15.94 -3.91
N PHE A 42 -6.90 -16.87 -3.40
CA PHE A 42 -5.46 -16.92 -3.68
C PHE A 42 -5.15 -17.10 -5.18
N ARG A 43 -5.81 -18.05 -5.85
CA ARG A 43 -5.64 -18.27 -7.30
C ARG A 43 -6.03 -17.03 -8.12
N THR A 44 -7.16 -16.41 -7.78
CA THR A 44 -7.60 -15.19 -8.44
C THR A 44 -6.60 -14.07 -8.22
N GLY A 45 -6.11 -13.89 -6.99
CA GLY A 45 -5.09 -12.89 -6.67
C GLY A 45 -3.81 -13.06 -7.47
N ILE A 46 -3.28 -14.29 -7.54
CA ILE A 46 -2.10 -14.59 -8.37
C ILE A 46 -2.38 -14.31 -9.84
N LEU A 47 -3.51 -14.79 -10.37
CA LEU A 47 -3.83 -14.62 -11.80
C LEU A 47 -3.96 -13.14 -12.16
N SER A 48 -4.65 -12.35 -11.33
CA SER A 48 -4.78 -10.91 -11.52
C SER A 48 -3.43 -10.21 -11.45
N ALA A 49 -2.61 -10.51 -10.45
CA ALA A 49 -1.28 -9.93 -10.30
C ALA A 49 -0.37 -10.27 -11.49
N SER A 50 -0.36 -11.54 -11.92
CA SER A 50 0.38 -11.98 -13.10
C SER A 50 -0.11 -11.29 -14.38
N ALA A 51 -1.43 -11.18 -14.58
CA ALA A 51 -2.00 -10.51 -15.75
C ALA A 51 -1.57 -9.04 -15.81
N ILE A 52 -1.68 -8.32 -14.69
CA ILE A 52 -1.24 -6.92 -14.60
C ILE A 52 0.26 -6.82 -14.91
N LEU A 53 1.09 -7.70 -14.33
CA LEU A 53 2.53 -7.71 -14.56
C LEU A 53 2.87 -7.96 -16.03
N PHE A 54 2.22 -8.93 -16.68
CA PHE A 54 2.41 -9.20 -18.11
C PHE A 54 2.04 -8.00 -18.97
N VAL A 55 0.92 -7.34 -18.68
CA VAL A 55 0.51 -6.12 -19.38
C VAL A 55 1.57 -5.02 -19.23
N PHE A 56 2.06 -4.79 -18.01
CA PHE A 56 3.10 -3.78 -17.77
C PHE A 56 4.43 -4.12 -18.43
N ILE A 57 4.84 -5.39 -18.45
CA ILE A 57 6.07 -5.82 -19.14
C ILE A 57 5.97 -5.59 -20.65
N LEU A 58 4.81 -5.90 -21.25
CA LEU A 58 4.63 -5.82 -22.71
C LEU A 58 4.32 -4.41 -23.21
N ALA A 59 3.56 -3.63 -22.43
CA ALA A 59 3.00 -2.35 -22.87
C ALA A 59 3.43 -1.16 -22.01
N GLY A 60 4.03 -1.36 -20.83
CA GLY A 60 4.31 -0.29 -19.87
C GLY A 60 5.17 0.83 -20.44
N ASP A 61 6.30 0.50 -21.07
CA ASP A 61 7.21 1.51 -21.64
C ASP A 61 6.53 2.33 -22.75
N LYS A 62 5.80 1.66 -23.64
CA LYS A 62 5.04 2.29 -24.73
C LYS A 62 3.93 3.19 -24.21
N ILE A 63 3.18 2.72 -23.21
CA ILE A 63 2.10 3.52 -22.60
C ILE A 63 2.67 4.77 -21.96
N LEU A 64 3.77 4.66 -21.20
CA LEU A 64 4.38 5.81 -20.53
C LEU A 64 4.95 6.80 -21.53
N THR A 65 5.71 6.31 -22.52
CA THR A 65 6.47 7.17 -23.43
C THR A 65 5.64 7.68 -24.60
N GLU A 66 4.86 6.82 -25.26
CA GLU A 66 4.12 7.21 -26.48
C GLU A 66 2.78 7.86 -26.17
N PHE A 67 2.02 7.33 -25.19
CA PHE A 67 0.68 7.80 -24.89
C PHE A 67 0.67 8.95 -23.88
N PHE A 68 1.35 8.77 -22.74
CA PHE A 68 1.37 9.78 -21.67
C PHE A 68 2.54 10.77 -21.78
N GLN A 69 3.58 10.47 -22.56
CA GLN A 69 4.80 11.28 -22.67
C GLN A 69 5.44 11.59 -21.30
N ILE A 70 5.38 10.63 -20.38
CA ILE A 70 5.94 10.73 -19.02
C ILE A 70 7.05 9.72 -18.82
N ARG A 71 8.00 10.05 -17.95
CA ARG A 71 9.09 9.16 -17.58
C ARG A 71 8.72 8.35 -16.36
N LEU A 72 9.41 7.23 -16.16
CA LEU A 72 9.26 6.41 -14.95
C LEU A 72 9.50 7.24 -13.67
N THR A 73 10.43 8.20 -13.70
CA THR A 73 10.71 9.10 -12.58
C THR A 73 9.50 9.95 -12.18
N ASP A 74 8.66 10.33 -13.14
CA ASP A 74 7.49 11.16 -12.91
C ASP A 74 6.40 10.31 -12.22
N LEU A 75 6.25 9.04 -12.61
CA LEU A 75 5.38 8.07 -11.93
C LEU A 75 5.85 7.78 -10.49
N MET A 76 7.16 7.65 -10.26
CA MET A 76 7.72 7.45 -8.92
C MET A 76 7.44 8.66 -8.02
N ALA A 77 7.55 9.88 -8.53
CA ALA A 77 7.22 11.10 -7.78
C ALA A 77 5.74 11.17 -7.42
N ALA A 78 4.85 10.92 -8.39
CA ALA A 78 3.40 10.91 -8.16
C ALA A 78 2.98 9.79 -7.19
N GLY A 79 3.53 8.59 -7.33
CA GLY A 79 3.28 7.47 -6.42
C GLY A 79 3.77 7.74 -5.01
N GLY A 80 4.93 8.38 -4.85
CA GLY A 80 5.43 8.81 -3.55
C GLY A 80 4.52 9.84 -2.87
N LEU A 81 4.03 10.82 -3.64
CA LEU A 81 3.07 11.81 -3.16
C LEU A 81 1.74 11.15 -2.77
N LEU A 82 1.23 10.20 -3.57
CA LEU A 82 0.02 9.46 -3.26
C LEU A 82 0.16 8.67 -1.95
N LEU A 83 1.28 7.96 -1.76
CA LEU A 83 1.55 7.23 -0.52
C LEU A 83 1.66 8.16 0.69
N LEU A 84 2.28 9.34 0.52
CA LEU A 84 2.32 10.37 1.57
C LEU A 84 0.92 10.82 1.95
N ILE A 85 0.07 11.11 0.96
CA ILE A 85 -1.32 11.55 1.18
C ILE A 85 -2.10 10.44 1.89
N ILE A 86 -2.00 9.18 1.45
CA ILE A 86 -2.68 8.03 2.09
C ILE A 86 -2.20 7.86 3.54
N ALA A 87 -0.88 7.95 3.78
CA ALA A 87 -0.33 7.82 5.13
C ALA A 87 -0.82 8.95 6.04
N MET A 88 -0.86 10.19 5.54
CA MET A 88 -1.37 11.34 6.28
C MET A 88 -2.87 11.21 6.56
N ASP A 89 -3.65 10.74 5.59
CA ASP A 89 -5.08 10.46 5.75
C ASP A 89 -5.33 9.41 6.85
N HIS A 90 -4.62 8.28 6.80
CA HIS A 90 -4.72 7.25 7.82
C HIS A 90 -4.27 7.71 9.21
N LEU A 91 -3.27 8.59 9.30
CA LEU A 91 -2.78 9.09 10.59
C LEU A 91 -3.76 10.12 11.21
N VAL A 92 -4.28 11.04 10.40
CA VAL A 92 -5.15 12.13 10.86
C VAL A 92 -6.60 11.66 10.99
N PHE A 93 -7.19 11.10 9.93
CA PHE A 93 -8.58 10.67 9.92
C PHE A 93 -8.76 9.26 10.50
N GLY A 94 -7.80 8.35 10.29
CA GLY A 94 -7.87 7.01 10.88
C GLY A 94 -7.80 7.02 12.41
N ALA A 95 -7.09 7.98 13.02
CA ALA A 95 -7.11 8.19 14.47
C ALA A 95 -8.47 8.71 14.96
N LEU A 96 -9.09 9.64 14.23
CA LEU A 96 -10.42 10.18 14.56
C LEU A 96 -11.52 9.12 14.44
N VAL A 97 -11.49 8.31 13.36
CA VAL A 97 -12.48 7.22 13.16
C VAL A 97 -12.32 6.13 14.21
N ARG A 98 -11.10 5.79 14.63
CA ARG A 98 -10.88 4.87 15.76
C ARG A 98 -11.43 5.42 17.06
N GLY A 99 -11.20 6.70 17.38
CA GLY A 99 -11.72 7.33 18.60
C GLY A 99 -13.26 7.45 18.66
N VAL A 100 -13.93 7.55 17.51
CA VAL A 100 -15.41 7.66 17.45
C VAL A 100 -16.09 6.29 17.40
N LEU A 101 -15.47 5.27 16.81
CA LEU A 101 -16.09 3.95 16.63
C LEU A 101 -15.84 2.98 17.80
N THR A 102 -14.77 3.13 18.60
CA THR A 102 -14.48 2.19 19.69
C THR A 102 -15.25 2.48 20.97
N GLY A 103 -15.91 3.63 21.11
CA GLY A 103 -16.73 3.93 22.29
C GLY A 103 -15.98 3.71 23.61
N GLU A 104 -14.65 3.86 23.60
CA GLU A 104 -13.87 3.84 24.83
C GLU A 104 -14.21 5.14 25.56
N GLU A 105 -14.98 4.98 26.64
CA GLU A 105 -15.26 6.04 27.61
C GLU A 105 -13.97 6.78 27.90
N GLN A 106 -13.92 8.02 27.42
CA GLN A 106 -12.85 8.95 27.68
C GLN A 106 -12.84 9.20 29.19
N ASP A 107 -11.94 8.52 29.89
CA ASP A 107 -11.48 9.02 31.18
C ASP A 107 -10.92 10.42 30.94
N ALA A 108 -11.55 11.41 31.58
CA ALA A 108 -11.52 12.81 31.21
C ALA A 108 -10.17 13.51 31.47
N ASP A 109 -9.10 12.75 31.71
CA ASP A 109 -7.81 13.26 32.21
C ASP A 109 -6.63 13.07 31.25
N HIS A 110 -6.87 12.56 30.03
CA HIS A 110 -5.81 12.41 28.99
C HIS A 110 -6.15 13.11 27.66
N ILE A 111 -7.05 14.10 27.69
CA ILE A 111 -7.32 15.00 26.55
C ILE A 111 -6.22 16.08 26.51
N GLY A 112 -4.99 15.68 26.20
CA GLY A 112 -3.85 16.59 26.31
C GLY A 112 -2.67 16.36 25.37
N ALA A 113 -2.70 15.40 24.44
CA ALA A 113 -1.45 15.01 23.77
C ALA A 113 -1.47 14.65 22.27
N VAL A 114 -2.57 14.86 21.52
CA VAL A 114 -2.58 14.72 20.04
C VAL A 114 -3.61 15.70 19.45
N PRO A 115 -3.29 16.43 18.36
CA PRO A 115 -3.12 17.87 18.46
C PRO A 115 -4.39 18.67 18.15
N ILE A 116 -4.78 19.49 19.12
CA ILE A 116 -5.48 20.78 18.89
C ILE A 116 -4.45 21.86 18.46
N ALA A 117 -3.21 21.47 18.15
CA ALA A 117 -2.03 22.35 18.02
C ALA A 117 -1.43 22.49 16.59
N CYS A 118 -2.07 22.01 15.51
CA CYS A 118 -1.61 22.30 14.14
C CYS A 118 -2.78 22.30 13.14
N PRO A 119 -2.77 23.13 12.10
CA PRO A 119 -3.60 24.33 12.07
C PRO A 119 -4.56 24.27 10.87
N ILE A 120 -5.86 24.31 11.15
CA ILE A 120 -6.90 24.59 10.13
C ILE A 120 -7.35 26.08 10.22
N LEU A 121 -6.61 26.92 10.96
CA LEU A 121 -6.89 28.36 11.12
C LEU A 121 -5.74 29.28 10.69
N ALA A 122 -5.07 28.93 9.59
CA ALA A 122 -4.35 29.89 8.73
C ALA A 122 -4.38 29.40 7.28
#